data_AF-A0A8T8XF57-F1
#
_entry.id   AF-A0A8T8XF57-F1
#
_cell.length_a   1.000
_cell.length_b   1.000
_cell.length_c   1.000
_cell.angle_alpha   90.00
_cell.angle_beta   90.00
_cell.angle_gamma   90.00
#
_symmetry.space_group_name_H-M   'P 1'
#
loop_
_entity.id
_entity.type
_entity.pdbx_description
1 polymer ?
#
loop_
_entity_poly.entity_id
_entity_poly.type
_entity_poly.pdbx_seq_one_letter_code
_entity_poly.pdbx_strand_id
1 'polypeptide(L)'
;MRHLVKKACDECIARKVKCSGARPCDACRQNPNPVKCTYLKPVRRRGPKVRRWSGPNPRTHAPIPAPDDAPPKDHTTVPLAALAYVVQLYRQSSYSVWPVLDAAALLEKLESTPPVDTLCLALALSAATMAQLQLSPLRMRHITVDCTIMAAECVRLRDASSCRERPDVRGILVSFFLHVYHAKINRRHTAMAFLQEAIAGARLLGLDAGCMARDADVVANQEVVFLLLWISERGYAMHLGRQPSYRRPVVIPHLDSEGNAEVKGLLELGRLFATFDGTCSGRGSASSLGSVECLAEAEAALAVPSPGQEGGPSTRLADYCITKEWMRTMIWQKALAQRLLSSTSCLELMTFRFPAVVGRSLLGSLQGFTESDLLPLGRDQLLKCFEVTNSLADTILLTGSSAVHSTLQWRPQDFLHALYQKLLPFLKQDPMLEALLRAKTAEALVKAPARLLGLGYGHNRRTGQILRRQTEESEEANMEGPLTTPRRIDSVI
;
A
#
# COMPACT_ATOMS: atom_id res chain seq x y z
N MET A 1 -37.89 -15.93 -38.10
CA MET A 1 -36.75 -16.11 -37.18
C MET A 1 -35.82 -14.91 -37.31
N ARG A 2 -35.71 -14.05 -36.27
CA ARG A 2 -34.83 -12.87 -36.30
C ARG A 2 -33.49 -13.25 -35.66
N HIS A 3 -32.42 -13.34 -36.45
CA HIS A 3 -31.07 -13.53 -35.91
C HIS A 3 -30.69 -12.32 -35.04
N LEU A 4 -30.55 -12.55 -33.73
CA LEU A 4 -29.94 -11.59 -32.81
C LEU A 4 -28.44 -11.49 -33.11
N VAL A 5 -28.04 -10.39 -33.74
CA VAL A 5 -26.65 -10.14 -34.12
C VAL A 5 -25.88 -9.60 -32.91
N LYS A 6 -24.81 -10.28 -32.50
CA LYS A 6 -23.98 -9.92 -31.32
C LYS A 6 -23.10 -8.66 -31.49
N LYS A 7 -23.06 -8.03 -32.66
CA LYS A 7 -22.26 -6.82 -32.95
C LYS A 7 -22.76 -6.08 -34.21
N ALA A 8 -22.88 -4.75 -34.16
CA ALA A 8 -23.11 -3.93 -35.34
C ALA A 8 -21.81 -3.70 -36.14
N CYS A 9 -21.88 -3.48 -37.45
CA CYS A 9 -20.70 -3.19 -38.27
C CYS A 9 -20.12 -1.80 -37.95
N ASP A 10 -18.85 -1.59 -38.29
CA ASP A 10 -18.09 -0.38 -37.96
C ASP A 10 -18.73 0.90 -38.53
N GLU A 11 -19.33 0.79 -39.72
CA GLU A 11 -20.00 1.90 -40.40
C GLU A 11 -21.37 2.24 -39.79
N CYS A 12 -22.16 1.21 -39.44
CA CYS A 12 -23.43 1.41 -38.74
C CYS A 12 -23.21 1.99 -37.33
N ILE A 13 -22.11 1.61 -36.66
CA ILE A 13 -21.71 2.20 -35.38
C ILE A 13 -21.35 3.68 -35.57
N ALA A 14 -20.54 4.02 -36.57
CA ALA A 14 -20.13 5.40 -36.85
C ALA A 14 -21.34 6.29 -37.20
N ARG A 15 -22.26 5.79 -38.03
CA ARG A 15 -23.48 6.48 -38.46
C ARG A 15 -24.63 6.41 -37.44
N LYS A 16 -24.49 5.64 -36.35
CA LYS A 16 -25.51 5.40 -35.32
C LYS A 16 -26.84 4.87 -35.89
N VAL A 17 -26.79 3.98 -36.88
CA VAL A 17 -27.97 3.34 -37.51
C VAL A 17 -28.06 1.85 -37.17
N LYS A 18 -29.24 1.26 -37.33
CA LYS A 18 -29.48 -0.16 -37.03
C LYS A 18 -28.76 -1.06 -38.04
N CYS A 19 -27.94 -1.97 -37.54
CA CYS A 19 -27.21 -2.94 -38.37
C CYS A 19 -27.97 -4.28 -38.40
N SER A 20 -28.13 -4.85 -39.60
CA SER A 20 -28.73 -6.19 -39.76
C SER A 20 -27.75 -7.35 -39.58
N GLY A 21 -26.45 -7.08 -39.41
CA GLY A 21 -25.43 -8.10 -39.18
C GLY A 21 -24.99 -8.91 -40.40
N ALA A 22 -25.66 -8.77 -41.54
CA ALA A 22 -25.25 -9.38 -42.80
C ALA A 22 -23.91 -8.81 -43.31
N ARG A 23 -23.29 -9.51 -44.29
CA ARG A 23 -22.05 -9.08 -44.96
C ARG A 23 -22.26 -9.02 -46.48
N PRO A 24 -22.39 -7.84 -47.09
CA PRO A 24 -22.57 -6.52 -46.46
C PRO A 24 -23.95 -6.37 -45.78
N CYS A 25 -24.02 -5.52 -44.76
CA CYS A 25 -25.24 -5.25 -44.00
C CYS A 25 -26.28 -4.49 -44.84
N ASP A 26 -27.57 -4.58 -44.55
CA ASP A 26 -28.62 -3.96 -45.39
C ASP A 26 -28.49 -2.44 -45.44
N ALA A 27 -28.23 -1.82 -44.28
CA ALA A 27 -27.97 -0.38 -44.17
C ALA A 27 -26.68 0.06 -44.90
N CYS A 28 -25.74 -0.85 -45.09
CA CYS A 28 -24.49 -0.62 -45.81
C CYS A 28 -24.70 -0.77 -47.33
N ARG A 29 -25.57 -1.70 -47.74
CA ARG A 29 -25.91 -2.00 -49.13
C ARG A 29 -26.80 -0.92 -49.76
N GLN A 30 -27.72 -0.37 -48.98
CA GLN A 30 -28.64 0.68 -49.41
C GLN A 30 -28.02 2.09 -49.34
N ASN A 31 -26.73 2.20 -49.02
CA ASN A 31 -26.06 3.49 -48.96
C ASN A 31 -25.79 4.01 -50.39
N PRO A 32 -26.24 5.22 -50.76
CA PRO A 32 -25.92 5.80 -52.07
C PRO A 32 -24.41 5.96 -52.30
N ASN A 33 -23.62 6.11 -51.25
CA ASN A 33 -22.15 6.11 -51.33
C ASN A 33 -21.60 4.70 -51.03
N PRO A 34 -20.71 4.14 -51.86
CA PRO A 34 -20.13 2.82 -51.62
C PRO A 34 -19.27 2.84 -50.34
N VAL A 35 -19.75 2.16 -49.30
CA VAL A 35 -19.06 2.05 -48.00
C VAL A 35 -18.68 0.60 -47.72
N LYS A 36 -17.49 0.40 -47.15
CA LYS A 36 -16.97 -0.93 -46.84
C LYS A 36 -17.53 -1.43 -45.50
N CYS A 37 -18.52 -2.32 -45.56
CA CYS A 37 -19.09 -2.96 -44.37
C CYS A 37 -18.07 -3.87 -43.66
N THR A 38 -17.46 -3.39 -42.58
CA THR A 38 -16.41 -4.09 -41.81
C THR A 38 -16.82 -4.27 -40.34
N TYR A 39 -16.18 -5.23 -39.65
CA TYR A 39 -16.40 -5.52 -38.23
C TYR A 39 -15.09 -5.56 -37.45
N LEU A 40 -14.08 -4.82 -37.94
CA LEU A 40 -12.69 -4.93 -37.53
C LEU A 40 -12.39 -4.10 -36.27
N LYS A 41 -13.19 -3.09 -35.94
CA LYS A 41 -12.94 -2.28 -34.73
C LYS A 41 -13.18 -3.10 -33.45
N PRO A 42 -12.20 -3.23 -32.53
CA PRO A 42 -12.40 -3.89 -31.25
C PRO A 42 -13.43 -3.13 -30.40
N VAL A 43 -14.34 -3.87 -29.75
CA VAL A 43 -15.30 -3.28 -28.81
C VAL A 43 -14.54 -2.78 -27.59
N ARG A 44 -14.51 -1.46 -27.35
CA ARG A 44 -14.07 -0.89 -26.07
C ARG A 44 -15.03 -1.42 -25.00
N ARG A 45 -14.60 -2.41 -24.20
CA ARG A 45 -15.39 -2.89 -23.06
C ARG A 45 -15.58 -1.71 -22.10
N ARG A 46 -16.83 -1.34 -21.82
CA ARG A 46 -17.14 -0.59 -20.59
C ARG A 46 -16.65 -1.49 -19.45
N GLY A 47 -15.70 -0.99 -18.66
CA GLY A 47 -15.10 -1.75 -17.57
C GLY A 47 -16.15 -2.27 -16.59
N PRO A 48 -15.82 -3.28 -15.77
CA PRO A 48 -16.70 -3.76 -14.71
C PRO A 48 -17.12 -2.59 -13.80
N LYS A 49 -18.35 -2.61 -13.28
CA LYS A 49 -18.76 -1.70 -12.19
C LYS A 49 -17.84 -1.94 -11.00
N VAL A 50 -16.84 -1.08 -10.83
CA VAL A 50 -16.01 -1.01 -9.62
C VAL A 50 -16.92 -0.54 -8.49
N ARG A 51 -17.04 -1.31 -7.42
CA ARG A 51 -17.67 -0.84 -6.17
C ARG A 51 -16.73 0.22 -5.59
N ARG A 52 -17.11 1.48 -5.76
CA ARG A 52 -16.58 2.62 -5.01
C ARG A 52 -17.35 2.72 -3.70
N TRP A 53 -16.81 3.46 -2.73
CA TRP A 53 -17.53 3.81 -1.50
C TRP A 53 -18.90 4.39 -1.85
N SER A 54 -19.93 3.57 -1.63
CA SER A 54 -21.29 4.05 -1.49
C SER A 54 -21.43 4.30 0.00
N GLY A 55 -21.30 5.55 0.43
CA GLY A 55 -21.68 5.93 1.80
C GLY A 55 -23.14 5.56 2.08
N PRO A 56 -23.66 5.85 3.30
CA PRO A 56 -25.07 5.68 3.59
C PRO A 56 -25.91 6.26 2.44
N ASN A 57 -26.74 5.40 1.86
CA ASN A 57 -27.53 5.69 0.67
C ASN A 57 -28.27 7.04 0.85
N PRO A 58 -28.04 8.07 0.03
CA PRO A 58 -28.76 9.35 0.14
C PRO A 58 -30.17 9.23 -0.45
N ARG A 59 -30.87 8.15 -0.13
CA ARG A 59 -32.23 7.86 -0.58
C ARG A 59 -33.21 7.93 0.59
N THR A 60 -33.12 8.98 1.39
CA THR A 60 -34.24 9.46 2.21
C THR A 60 -33.92 10.87 2.69
N HIS A 61 -34.96 11.70 2.82
CA HIS A 61 -35.01 13.10 3.25
C HIS A 61 -34.93 14.11 2.09
N ALA A 62 -36.08 14.63 1.66
CA ALA A 62 -36.81 15.77 2.25
C ALA A 62 -36.19 17.10 1.78
N PRO A 63 -37.01 18.08 1.32
CA PRO A 63 -36.49 19.28 0.71
C PRO A 63 -35.73 20.14 1.73
N ILE A 64 -34.48 20.48 1.40
CA ILE A 64 -33.65 21.46 2.12
C ILE A 64 -34.26 22.85 1.86
N PRO A 65 -34.51 23.68 2.89
CA PRO A 65 -35.06 25.03 2.70
C PRO A 65 -34.01 25.95 2.07
N ALA A 66 -34.47 26.85 1.19
CA ALA A 66 -33.64 27.84 0.51
C ALA A 66 -33.45 29.10 1.38
N PRO A 67 -32.32 29.80 1.26
CA PRO A 67 -32.26 31.25 1.47
C PRO A 67 -32.19 32.00 0.14
N ASP A 68 -32.80 33.19 0.19
CA ASP A 68 -33.05 34.19 -0.86
C ASP A 68 -31.83 34.68 -1.66
N ASP A 69 -32.15 35.20 -2.84
CA ASP A 69 -31.26 35.85 -3.81
C ASP A 69 -30.57 37.12 -3.27
N ALA A 70 -29.24 37.06 -3.19
CA ALA A 70 -28.34 38.20 -3.34
C ALA A 70 -27.01 37.69 -3.95
N PRO A 71 -26.36 38.41 -4.89
CA PRO A 71 -25.14 37.92 -5.53
C PRO A 71 -24.00 37.96 -4.51
N PRO A 72 -23.31 36.84 -4.20
CA PRO A 72 -22.22 36.89 -3.25
C PRO A 72 -20.92 37.29 -3.94
N LYS A 73 -20.14 38.13 -3.25
CA LYS A 73 -18.74 38.40 -3.56
C LYS A 73 -17.94 37.13 -3.23
N ASP A 74 -18.02 36.12 -4.09
CA ASP A 74 -17.50 34.79 -3.78
C ASP A 74 -15.97 34.76 -3.83
N HIS A 75 -15.35 34.62 -2.66
CA HIS A 75 -13.91 34.38 -2.55
C HIS A 75 -13.49 33.02 -3.12
N THR A 76 -14.43 32.07 -3.34
CA THR A 76 -14.13 30.74 -3.88
C THR A 76 -15.10 30.25 -4.96
N THR A 77 -14.57 29.50 -5.92
CA THR A 77 -15.34 28.80 -6.97
C THR A 77 -15.95 27.47 -6.50
N VAL A 78 -15.60 27.00 -5.31
CA VAL A 78 -16.09 25.73 -4.74
C VAL A 78 -17.21 26.00 -3.74
N PRO A 79 -18.42 25.41 -3.90
CA PRO A 79 -19.51 25.60 -2.96
C PRO A 79 -19.15 25.14 -1.54
N LEU A 80 -19.41 25.97 -0.52
CA LEU A 80 -19.13 25.66 0.89
C LEU A 80 -19.82 24.37 1.35
N ALA A 81 -21.03 24.09 0.86
CA ALA A 81 -21.74 22.84 1.13
C ALA A 81 -20.99 21.58 0.64
N ALA A 82 -20.20 21.69 -0.45
CA ALA A 82 -19.35 20.59 -0.91
C ALA A 82 -18.17 20.37 0.05
N LEU A 83 -17.59 21.44 0.58
CA LEU A 83 -16.53 21.36 1.60
C LEU A 83 -17.07 20.76 2.90
N ALA A 84 -18.20 21.26 3.41
CA ALA A 84 -18.82 20.74 4.62
C ALA A 84 -19.11 19.23 4.53
N TYR A 85 -19.61 18.76 3.39
CA TYR A 85 -19.82 17.33 3.15
C TYR A 85 -18.52 16.52 3.26
N VAL A 86 -17.43 16.98 2.65
CA VAL A 86 -16.15 16.25 2.70
C VAL A 86 -15.49 16.35 4.07
N VAL A 87 -15.61 17.48 4.78
CA VAL A 87 -15.14 17.61 6.18
C VAL A 87 -15.85 16.60 7.10
N GLN A 88 -17.13 16.34 6.88
CA GLN A 88 -17.85 15.29 7.60
C GLN A 88 -17.30 13.89 7.31
N LEU A 89 -16.92 13.60 6.06
CA LEU A 89 -16.27 12.34 5.69
C LEU A 89 -14.86 12.23 6.29
N TYR A 90 -14.12 13.34 6.37
CA TYR A 90 -12.86 13.39 7.10
C TYR A 90 -13.07 12.96 8.57
N ARG A 91 -14.04 13.57 9.26
CA ARG A 91 -14.36 13.25 10.66
C ARG A 91 -14.67 11.76 10.86
N GLN A 92 -15.41 11.16 9.93
CA GLN A 92 -15.89 9.78 10.05
C GLN A 92 -14.85 8.73 9.67
N SER A 93 -13.96 9.03 8.71
CA SER A 93 -13.10 8.00 8.11
C SER A 93 -11.63 8.35 8.19
N SER A 94 -11.24 9.60 8.00
CA SER A 94 -9.82 9.99 7.87
C SER A 94 -9.21 10.62 9.13
N TYR A 95 -10.03 10.98 10.13
CA TYR A 95 -9.54 11.55 11.39
C TYR A 95 -8.58 10.61 12.14
N SER A 96 -8.82 9.30 12.09
CA SER A 96 -7.92 8.28 12.68
C SER A 96 -6.51 8.28 12.07
N VAL A 97 -6.37 8.77 10.83
CA VAL A 97 -5.08 8.86 10.13
C VAL A 97 -4.44 10.24 10.33
N TRP A 98 -5.26 11.30 10.38
CA TRP A 98 -4.79 12.68 10.56
C TRP A 98 -5.53 13.38 11.72
N PRO A 99 -5.26 13.04 12.99
CA PRO A 99 -6.02 13.53 14.14
C PRO A 99 -5.56 14.94 14.56
N VAL A 100 -5.63 15.93 13.66
CA VAL A 100 -5.02 17.26 13.85
C VAL A 100 -5.99 18.44 13.64
N LEU A 101 -7.26 18.16 13.32
CA LEU A 101 -8.27 19.21 13.11
C LEU A 101 -9.52 18.95 13.93
N ASP A 102 -10.08 20.01 14.52
CA ASP A 102 -11.43 19.97 15.06
C ASP A 102 -12.43 20.12 13.89
N ALA A 103 -12.99 18.99 13.46
CA ALA A 103 -13.95 18.98 12.37
C ALA A 103 -15.24 19.74 12.71
N ALA A 104 -15.66 19.79 13.98
CA ALA A 104 -16.87 20.50 14.37
C ALA A 104 -16.65 22.02 14.29
N ALA A 105 -15.53 22.52 14.85
CA ALA A 105 -15.16 23.93 14.75
C ALA A 105 -14.93 24.37 13.29
N LEU A 106 -14.35 23.50 12.46
CA LEU A 106 -14.19 23.78 11.03
C LEU A 106 -15.53 23.87 10.29
N LEU A 107 -16.49 22.99 10.60
CA LEU A 107 -17.83 23.03 10.01
C LEU A 107 -18.58 24.30 10.40
N GLU A 108 -18.55 24.68 11.68
CA GLU A 108 -19.17 25.92 12.16
C GLU A 108 -18.66 27.16 11.41
N LYS A 109 -17.34 27.24 11.19
CA LYS A 109 -16.75 28.34 10.42
C LYS A 109 -17.16 28.35 8.95
N LEU A 110 -17.44 27.19 8.36
CA LEU A 110 -17.92 27.07 6.98
C LEU A 110 -19.40 27.47 6.84
N GLU A 111 -20.19 27.46 7.91
CA GLU A 111 -21.57 27.98 7.91
C GLU A 111 -21.59 29.51 7.93
N SER A 112 -20.57 30.13 8.52
CA SER A 112 -20.33 31.58 8.47
C SER A 112 -19.56 31.99 7.20
N THR A 113 -19.11 33.24 7.11
CA THR A 113 -18.14 33.65 6.06
C THR A 113 -16.72 33.29 6.52
N PRO A 114 -16.10 32.19 6.03
CA PRO A 114 -14.82 31.74 6.56
C PRO A 114 -13.68 32.70 6.19
N PRO A 115 -12.72 32.97 7.09
CA PRO A 115 -11.46 33.61 6.72
C PRO A 115 -10.74 32.84 5.61
N VAL A 116 -9.98 33.55 4.77
CA VAL A 116 -9.26 32.95 3.61
C VAL A 116 -8.38 31.77 4.04
N ASP A 117 -7.68 31.87 5.16
CA ASP A 117 -6.81 30.81 5.67
C ASP A 117 -7.60 29.55 6.07
N THR A 118 -8.75 29.71 6.72
CA THR A 118 -9.66 28.61 7.09
C THR A 118 -10.26 27.96 5.86
N LEU A 119 -10.59 28.76 4.85
CA LEU A 119 -11.08 28.28 3.57
C LEU A 119 -10.00 27.49 2.80
N CYS A 120 -8.76 27.98 2.77
CA CYS A 120 -7.61 27.26 2.21
C CYS A 120 -7.42 25.90 2.88
N LEU A 121 -7.51 25.86 4.22
CA LEU A 121 -7.41 24.62 5.00
C LEU A 121 -8.54 23.65 4.67
N ALA A 122 -9.79 24.12 4.61
CA ALA A 122 -10.94 23.29 4.24
C ALA A 122 -10.81 22.73 2.81
N LEU A 123 -10.34 23.52 1.85
CA LEU A 123 -10.10 23.09 0.47
C LEU A 123 -9.00 22.03 0.39
N ALA A 124 -7.85 22.25 1.05
CA ALA A 124 -6.75 21.30 1.06
C ALA A 124 -7.15 19.97 1.72
N LEU A 125 -7.77 20.03 2.90
CA LEU A 125 -8.30 18.87 3.61
C LEU A 125 -9.31 18.10 2.74
N SER A 126 -10.20 18.81 2.07
CA SER A 126 -11.22 18.19 1.24
C SER A 126 -10.60 17.50 0.01
N ALA A 127 -9.64 18.14 -0.65
CA ALA A 127 -8.89 17.53 -1.74
C ALA A 127 -8.15 16.26 -1.31
N ALA A 128 -7.47 16.30 -0.17
CA ALA A 128 -6.77 15.16 0.42
C ALA A 128 -7.72 14.01 0.78
N THR A 129 -8.83 14.32 1.46
CA THR A 129 -9.84 13.34 1.90
C THR A 129 -10.53 12.69 0.71
N MET A 130 -10.94 13.49 -0.29
CA MET A 130 -11.52 12.97 -1.53
C MET A 130 -10.55 12.04 -2.28
N ALA A 131 -9.28 12.42 -2.37
CA ALA A 131 -8.27 11.60 -3.05
C ALA A 131 -7.96 10.30 -2.27
N GLN A 132 -7.88 10.38 -0.93
CA GLN A 132 -7.61 9.25 -0.05
C GLN A 132 -8.73 8.20 -0.09
N LEU A 133 -9.98 8.65 0.03
CA LEU A 133 -11.17 7.79 0.01
C LEU A 133 -11.65 7.47 -1.42
N GLN A 134 -10.98 8.01 -2.44
CA GLN A 134 -11.33 7.86 -3.85
C GLN A 134 -12.79 8.21 -4.16
N LEU A 135 -13.24 9.34 -3.60
CA LEU A 135 -14.61 9.79 -3.74
C LEU A 135 -14.92 10.13 -5.20
N SER A 136 -16.16 9.87 -5.61
CA SER A 136 -16.63 10.32 -6.93
C SER A 136 -16.86 11.83 -6.92
N PRO A 137 -16.76 12.50 -8.08
CA PRO A 137 -17.05 13.92 -8.17
C PRO A 137 -18.44 14.26 -7.61
N LEU A 138 -18.50 15.28 -6.77
CA LEU A 138 -19.72 15.76 -6.14
C LEU A 138 -20.50 16.59 -7.16
N ARG A 139 -21.78 16.26 -7.36
CA ARG A 139 -22.66 17.01 -8.25
C ARG A 139 -23.54 17.94 -7.43
N MET A 140 -23.24 19.23 -7.49
CA MET A 140 -23.94 20.28 -6.76
C MET A 140 -24.67 21.18 -7.77
N ARG A 141 -26.00 20.98 -7.92
CA ARG A 141 -26.84 21.67 -8.90
C ARG A 141 -26.24 21.63 -10.32
N HIS A 142 -25.53 22.67 -10.74
CA HIS A 142 -24.91 22.82 -12.07
C HIS A 142 -23.38 22.63 -12.08
N ILE A 143 -22.75 22.48 -10.91
CA ILE A 143 -21.29 22.39 -10.77
C ILE A 143 -20.91 20.97 -10.37
N THR A 144 -19.91 20.41 -11.05
CA THR A 144 -19.27 19.17 -10.62
C THR A 144 -17.94 19.54 -9.97
N VAL A 145 -17.76 19.15 -8.70
CA VAL A 145 -16.54 19.41 -7.94
C VAL A 145 -15.85 18.09 -7.62
N ASP A 146 -14.55 18.02 -7.90
CA ASP A 146 -13.70 16.91 -7.49
C ASP A 146 -12.47 17.40 -6.73
N CYS A 147 -11.62 16.46 -6.30
CA CYS A 147 -10.40 16.77 -5.56
C CYS A 147 -9.43 17.65 -6.35
N THR A 148 -9.47 17.63 -7.69
CA THR A 148 -8.58 18.44 -8.53
C THR A 148 -8.98 19.90 -8.52
N ILE A 149 -10.30 20.17 -8.56
CA ILE A 149 -10.84 21.53 -8.46
C ILE A 149 -10.56 22.10 -7.07
N MET A 150 -10.80 21.31 -6.01
CA MET A 150 -10.53 21.75 -4.63
C MET A 150 -9.05 22.07 -4.39
N ALA A 151 -8.13 21.23 -4.89
CA ALA A 151 -6.69 21.47 -4.76
C ALA A 151 -6.24 22.71 -5.56
N ALA A 152 -6.72 22.86 -6.80
CA ALA A 152 -6.37 24.01 -7.63
C ALA A 152 -6.85 25.33 -7.02
N GLU A 153 -8.08 25.33 -6.48
CA GLU A 153 -8.64 26.50 -5.82
C GLU A 153 -7.91 26.86 -4.51
N CYS A 154 -7.49 25.85 -3.74
CA CYS A 154 -6.63 26.06 -2.56
C CYS A 154 -5.33 26.78 -2.94
N VAL A 155 -4.62 26.27 -3.96
CA VAL A 155 -3.36 26.88 -4.43
C VAL A 155 -3.59 28.31 -4.92
N ARG A 156 -4.65 28.56 -5.69
CA ARG A 156 -5.01 29.91 -6.17
C ARG A 156 -5.22 30.90 -5.03
N LEU A 157 -5.98 30.51 -4.00
CA LEU A 157 -6.23 31.36 -2.84
C LEU A 157 -4.98 31.60 -2.00
N ARG A 158 -4.16 30.57 -1.86
CA ARG A 158 -2.90 30.62 -1.14
C ARG A 158 -1.88 31.54 -1.80
N ASP A 159 -1.79 31.52 -3.13
CA ASP A 159 -0.88 32.39 -3.88
C ASP A 159 -1.35 33.86 -3.89
N ALA A 160 -2.65 34.08 -3.75
CA ALA A 160 -3.24 35.42 -3.64
C ALA A 160 -3.14 36.01 -2.22
N SER A 161 -2.80 35.21 -1.20
CA SER A 161 -2.70 35.64 0.20
C SER A 161 -1.24 35.72 0.66
N SER A 162 -0.94 36.61 1.61
CA SER A 162 0.40 36.71 2.24
C SER A 162 0.70 35.58 3.24
N CYS A 163 0.04 34.41 3.10
CA CYS A 163 0.16 33.28 4.03
C CYS A 163 1.59 32.74 4.17
N ARG A 164 2.45 32.92 3.15
CA ARG A 164 3.86 32.50 3.18
C ARG A 164 4.73 33.38 4.08
N GLU A 165 4.36 34.65 4.27
CA GLU A 165 5.13 35.62 5.06
C GLU A 165 4.86 35.51 6.56
N ARG A 166 3.73 34.89 6.94
CA ARG A 166 3.31 34.69 8.33
C ARG A 166 2.96 33.23 8.53
N PRO A 167 3.96 32.35 8.77
CA PRO A 167 3.69 30.94 8.99
C PRO A 167 2.81 30.77 10.23
N ASP A 168 1.76 29.98 10.09
CA ASP A 168 0.92 29.51 11.19
C ASP A 168 0.64 28.01 11.02
N VAL A 169 0.02 27.39 12.02
CA VAL A 169 -0.24 25.94 11.99
C VAL A 169 -1.22 25.57 10.88
N ARG A 170 -2.18 26.45 10.55
CA ARG A 170 -3.14 26.22 9.46
C ARG A 170 -2.43 26.16 8.10
N GLY A 171 -1.50 27.07 7.82
CA GLY A 171 -0.68 27.08 6.60
C GLY A 171 0.23 25.84 6.49
N ILE A 172 0.78 25.37 7.61
CA ILE A 172 1.52 24.11 7.67
C ILE A 172 0.62 22.93 7.29
N LEU A 173 -0.58 22.85 7.85
CA LEU A 173 -1.55 21.80 7.55
C LEU A 173 -2.07 21.88 6.11
N VAL A 174 -2.24 23.08 5.55
CA VAL A 174 -2.55 23.26 4.12
C VAL A 174 -1.47 22.61 3.26
N SER A 175 -0.19 22.88 3.53
CA SER A 175 0.93 22.24 2.82
C SER A 175 0.92 20.72 3.00
N PHE A 176 0.66 20.23 4.21
CA PHE A 176 0.55 18.79 4.47
C PHE A 176 -0.58 18.12 3.66
N PHE A 177 -1.79 18.68 3.65
CA PHE A 177 -2.90 18.09 2.92
C PHE A 177 -2.71 18.21 1.40
N LEU A 178 -2.05 19.27 0.89
CA LEU A 178 -1.62 19.33 -0.50
C LEU A 178 -0.59 18.25 -0.85
N HIS A 179 0.35 17.95 0.07
CA HIS A 179 1.23 16.79 -0.06
C HIS A 179 0.41 15.49 -0.19
N VAL A 180 -0.53 15.24 0.73
CA VAL A 180 -1.37 14.04 0.71
C VAL A 180 -2.09 13.92 -0.63
N TYR A 181 -2.77 14.98 -1.08
CA TYR A 181 -3.44 15.00 -2.39
C TYR A 181 -2.48 14.63 -3.54
N HIS A 182 -1.34 15.30 -3.64
CA HIS A 182 -0.38 15.06 -4.72
C HIS A 182 0.26 13.67 -4.67
N ALA A 183 0.46 13.11 -3.48
CA ALA A 183 0.94 11.75 -3.30
C ALA A 183 -0.06 10.73 -3.87
N LYS A 184 -1.37 10.88 -3.57
CA LYS A 184 -2.41 9.96 -4.08
C LYS A 184 -2.54 9.98 -5.60
N ILE A 185 -2.39 11.13 -6.24
CA ILE A 185 -2.37 11.24 -7.70
C ILE A 185 -0.98 10.98 -8.32
N ASN A 186 -0.03 10.45 -7.54
CA ASN A 186 1.32 10.06 -7.97
C ASN A 186 2.18 11.20 -8.53
N ARG A 187 1.96 12.45 -8.11
CA ARG A 187 2.82 13.60 -8.45
C ARG A 187 3.96 13.75 -7.43
N ARG A 188 4.92 12.84 -7.51
CA ARG A 188 5.97 12.62 -6.49
C ARG A 188 6.78 13.86 -6.12
N HIS A 189 7.20 14.63 -7.11
CA HIS A 189 8.02 15.83 -6.89
C HIS A 189 7.24 16.93 -6.16
N THR A 190 6.01 17.20 -6.63
CA THR A 190 5.12 18.18 -6.02
C THR A 190 4.72 17.76 -4.60
N ALA A 191 4.41 16.48 -4.41
CA ALA A 191 4.09 15.93 -3.10
C ALA A 191 5.25 16.11 -2.11
N MET A 192 6.48 15.78 -2.51
CA MET A 192 7.66 15.96 -1.64
C MET A 192 7.91 17.43 -1.32
N ALA A 193 7.77 18.33 -2.30
CA ALA A 193 7.99 19.77 -2.09
C ALA A 193 7.03 20.34 -1.04
N PHE A 194 5.73 20.02 -1.11
CA PHE A 194 4.76 20.45 -0.11
C PHE A 194 5.01 19.87 1.28
N LEU A 195 5.48 18.62 1.37
CA LEU A 195 5.82 18.01 2.66
C LEU A 195 7.03 18.68 3.30
N GLN A 196 8.06 18.97 2.51
CA GLN A 196 9.25 19.69 2.96
C GLN A 196 8.93 21.13 3.37
N GLU A 197 8.02 21.78 2.64
CA GLU A 197 7.50 23.10 3.02
C GLU A 197 6.76 23.05 4.37
N ALA A 198 5.92 22.05 4.60
CA ALA A 198 5.24 21.86 5.89
C ALA A 198 6.24 21.65 7.04
N ILE A 199 7.27 20.82 6.83
CA ILE A 199 8.32 20.57 7.82
C ILE A 199 9.13 21.84 8.12
N ALA A 200 9.50 22.61 7.08
CA ALA A 200 10.20 23.86 7.25
C ALA A 200 9.37 24.88 8.05
N GLY A 201 8.08 25.02 7.71
CA GLY A 201 7.15 25.89 8.44
C GLY A 201 7.00 25.47 9.90
N ALA A 202 6.83 24.18 10.17
CA ALA A 202 6.69 23.66 11.54
C ALA A 202 7.92 23.94 12.40
N ARG A 203 9.12 23.90 11.82
CA ARG A 203 10.37 24.25 12.51
C ARG A 203 10.51 25.74 12.76
N LEU A 204 10.06 26.59 11.84
CA LEU A 204 10.03 28.05 12.07
C LEU A 204 9.13 28.43 13.25
N LEU A 205 8.08 27.64 13.51
CA LEU A 205 7.20 27.79 14.68
C LEU A 205 7.70 27.06 15.93
N GLY A 206 8.84 26.36 15.88
CA GLY A 206 9.40 25.61 17.01
C GLY A 206 8.59 24.37 17.41
N LEU A 207 7.71 23.85 16.54
CA LEU A 207 6.90 22.65 16.82
C LEU A 207 7.77 21.39 16.97
N ASP A 208 8.99 21.38 16.42
CA ASP A 208 9.94 20.28 16.54
C ASP A 208 10.62 20.18 17.91
N ALA A 209 10.59 21.27 18.69
CA ALA A 209 11.16 21.36 20.03
C ALA A 209 10.09 21.28 21.15
N GLY A 210 8.83 21.00 20.81
CA GLY A 210 7.72 20.96 21.76
C GLY A 210 7.20 22.35 22.17
N CYS A 211 7.54 23.41 21.43
CA CYS A 211 6.96 24.74 21.64
C CYS A 211 5.51 24.76 21.15
N MET A 212 4.57 25.08 22.05
CA MET A 212 3.14 25.07 21.76
C MET A 212 2.58 26.49 21.76
N ALA A 213 2.52 27.14 20.61
CA ALA A 213 1.63 28.28 20.44
C ALA A 213 0.19 27.74 20.43
N ARG A 214 -0.52 27.79 21.56
CA ARG A 214 -1.91 27.33 21.64
C ARG A 214 -2.82 28.31 20.88
N ASP A 215 -3.04 28.04 19.61
CA ASP A 215 -4.10 28.68 18.85
C ASP A 215 -5.24 27.65 18.68
N ALA A 216 -6.14 27.63 19.65
CA ALA A 216 -7.19 26.63 19.83
C ALA A 216 -8.43 26.94 18.94
N ASP A 217 -8.21 27.26 17.67
CA ASP A 217 -9.28 27.59 16.73
C ASP A 217 -9.83 26.32 16.05
N VAL A 218 -9.30 25.98 14.87
CA VAL A 218 -9.68 24.77 14.11
C VAL A 218 -8.66 23.64 14.20
N VAL A 219 -7.51 23.89 14.83
CA VAL A 219 -6.43 22.93 14.97
C VAL A 219 -6.60 22.18 16.29
N ALA A 220 -6.70 20.86 16.21
CA ALA A 220 -6.73 19.98 17.37
C ALA A 220 -5.38 19.26 17.51
N ASN A 221 -5.03 18.84 18.73
CA ASN A 221 -3.85 18.02 19.03
C ASN A 221 -2.57 18.56 18.36
N GLN A 222 -2.32 19.86 18.52
CA GLN A 222 -1.21 20.55 17.85
C GLN A 222 0.15 19.90 18.17
N GLU A 223 0.27 19.28 19.35
CA GLU A 223 1.48 18.62 19.83
C GLU A 223 1.93 17.44 18.95
N VAL A 224 1.01 16.83 18.19
CA VAL A 224 1.34 15.75 17.26
C VAL A 224 1.46 16.18 15.80
N VAL A 225 1.26 17.47 15.48
CA VAL A 225 1.40 17.97 14.11
C VAL A 225 2.80 17.72 13.58
N PHE A 226 3.85 18.07 14.33
CA PHE A 226 5.22 17.81 13.88
C PHE A 226 5.50 16.31 13.72
N LEU A 227 5.01 15.49 14.65
CA LEU A 227 5.15 14.04 14.57
C LEU A 227 4.48 13.46 13.30
N LEU A 228 3.28 13.93 12.96
CA LEU A 228 2.57 13.54 11.74
C LEU A 228 3.39 13.85 10.48
N LEU A 229 3.95 15.07 10.39
CA LEU A 229 4.81 15.48 9.28
C LEU A 229 6.07 14.61 9.20
N TRP A 230 6.70 14.37 10.34
CA TRP A 230 7.95 13.61 10.46
C TRP A 230 7.77 12.14 10.03
N ILE A 231 6.69 11.50 10.47
CA ILE A 231 6.31 10.13 10.07
C ILE A 231 6.03 10.10 8.56
N SER A 232 5.25 11.06 8.06
CA SER A 232 4.86 11.13 6.66
C SER A 232 6.07 11.30 5.74
N GLU A 233 7.05 12.14 6.12
CA GLU A 233 8.28 12.32 5.35
C GLU A 233 9.10 11.05 5.27
N ARG A 234 9.25 10.33 6.39
CA ARG A 234 10.04 9.10 6.44
C ARG A 234 9.41 7.98 5.64
N GLY A 235 8.11 7.76 5.83
CA GLY A 235 7.38 6.79 5.03
C GLY A 235 7.50 7.09 3.54
N TYR A 236 7.31 8.35 3.15
CA TYR A 236 7.34 8.76 1.76
C TYR A 236 8.75 8.74 1.14
N ALA A 237 9.76 9.23 1.87
CA ALA A 237 11.15 9.21 1.43
C ALA A 237 11.68 7.78 1.29
N MET A 238 11.36 6.90 2.24
CA MET A 238 11.74 5.49 2.20
C MET A 238 11.14 4.78 0.98
N HIS A 239 9.84 4.98 0.69
CA HIS A 239 9.20 4.43 -0.51
C HIS A 239 9.84 4.92 -1.81
N LEU A 240 10.38 6.15 -1.83
CA LEU A 240 11.05 6.72 -3.00
C LEU A 240 12.57 6.44 -3.06
N GLY A 241 13.14 5.72 -2.08
CA GLY A 241 14.58 5.52 -1.98
C GLY A 241 15.36 6.82 -1.75
N ARG A 242 14.77 7.79 -1.05
CA ARG A 242 15.35 9.11 -0.74
C ARG A 242 15.58 9.27 0.75
N GLN A 243 16.46 10.20 1.09
CA GLN A 243 16.71 10.58 2.48
C GLN A 243 15.73 11.69 2.93
N PRO A 244 15.17 11.62 4.15
CA PRO A 244 14.38 12.71 4.73
C PRO A 244 15.19 14.01 4.85
N SER A 245 14.51 15.16 4.79
CA SER A 245 15.12 16.46 5.00
C SER A 245 15.44 16.71 6.47
N TYR A 246 14.57 16.25 7.39
CA TYR A 246 14.79 16.36 8.83
C TYR A 246 15.50 15.13 9.40
N ARG A 247 16.78 15.30 9.78
CA ARG A 247 17.65 14.22 10.26
C ARG A 247 17.77 14.11 11.79
N ARG A 248 17.26 15.07 12.55
CA ARG A 248 17.35 15.00 14.01
C ARG A 248 16.34 13.97 14.54
N PRO A 249 16.61 13.33 15.69
CA PRO A 249 15.63 12.49 16.37
C PRO A 249 14.36 13.30 16.65
N VAL A 250 13.19 12.68 16.46
CA VAL A 250 11.92 13.32 16.82
C VAL A 250 11.73 13.32 18.33
N VAL A 251 11.21 14.42 18.86
CA VAL A 251 10.67 14.46 20.22
C VAL A 251 9.25 13.93 20.16
N ILE A 252 9.01 12.75 20.76
CA ILE A 252 7.67 12.16 20.83
C ILE A 252 6.95 12.77 22.04
N PRO A 253 5.79 13.43 21.86
CA PRO A 253 5.05 13.99 22.99
C PRO A 253 4.66 12.93 24.02
N HIS A 254 4.79 13.27 25.29
CA HIS A 254 4.25 12.48 26.39
C HIS A 254 2.81 12.93 26.65
N LEU A 255 1.85 12.02 26.46
CA LEU A 255 0.44 12.25 26.77
C LEU A 255 0.00 11.32 27.90
N ASP A 256 -0.84 11.83 28.78
CA ASP A 256 -1.41 11.06 29.88
C ASP A 256 -2.28 9.89 29.36
N SER A 257 -2.39 8.83 30.17
CA SER A 257 -3.07 7.57 29.82
C SER A 257 -4.55 7.72 29.44
N GLU A 258 -5.21 8.84 29.74
CA GLU A 258 -6.60 9.18 29.34
C GLU A 258 -6.70 9.80 27.93
N GLY A 259 -5.58 9.94 27.20
CA GLY A 259 -5.53 10.66 25.92
C GLY A 259 -6.33 10.06 24.76
N ASN A 260 -6.64 10.90 23.77
CA ASN A 260 -7.30 10.57 22.50
C ASN A 260 -6.67 9.32 21.84
N ALA A 261 -7.49 8.29 21.59
CA ALA A 261 -7.04 7.01 21.05
C ALA A 261 -6.35 7.11 19.68
N GLU A 262 -6.79 8.06 18.84
CA GLU A 262 -6.18 8.28 17.52
C GLU A 262 -4.81 8.94 17.64
N VAL A 263 -4.66 9.85 18.61
CA VAL A 263 -3.36 10.47 18.92
C VAL A 263 -2.40 9.43 19.49
N LYS A 264 -2.86 8.54 20.38
CA LYS A 264 -2.06 7.41 20.90
C LYS A 264 -1.57 6.50 19.77
N GLY A 265 -2.42 6.19 18.80
CA GLY A 265 -2.03 5.41 17.61
C GLY A 265 -0.92 6.08 16.81
N LEU A 266 -1.01 7.40 16.61
CA LEU A 266 0.04 8.17 15.95
C LEU A 266 1.36 8.20 16.74
N LEU A 267 1.30 8.27 18.09
CA LEU A 267 2.49 8.17 18.95
C LEU A 267 3.17 6.79 18.83
N GLU A 268 2.39 5.71 18.76
CA GLU A 268 2.91 4.35 18.54
C GLU A 268 3.57 4.20 17.18
N LEU A 269 2.94 4.74 16.13
CA LEU A 269 3.53 4.79 14.80
C LEU A 269 4.82 5.64 14.79
N GLY A 270 4.85 6.73 15.55
CA GLY A 270 6.04 7.55 15.75
C GLY A 270 7.18 6.79 16.41
N ARG A 271 6.90 6.04 17.48
CA ARG A 271 7.87 5.16 18.15
C ARG A 271 8.42 4.11 17.19
N LEU A 272 7.55 3.51 16.37
CA LEU A 272 7.94 2.53 15.36
C LEU A 272 8.98 3.11 14.38
N PHE A 273 8.70 4.27 13.80
CA PHE A 273 9.64 4.95 12.90
C PHE A 273 10.92 5.41 13.63
N ALA A 274 10.84 5.88 14.88
CA ALA A 274 12.00 6.29 15.66
C ALA A 274 12.96 5.12 15.94
N THR A 275 12.41 3.96 16.31
CA THR A 275 13.17 2.71 16.48
C THR A 275 13.87 2.30 15.18
N PHE A 276 13.15 2.36 14.05
CA PHE A 276 13.72 2.08 12.73
C PHE A 276 14.86 3.05 12.36
N ASP A 277 14.65 4.35 12.55
CA ASP A 277 15.64 5.40 12.22
C ASP A 277 16.92 5.28 13.04
N GLY A 278 16.79 5.12 14.37
CA GLY A 278 17.93 5.05 15.29
C GLY A 278 18.85 3.88 15.00
N THR A 279 18.27 2.74 14.59
CA THR A 279 19.01 1.52 14.26
C THR A 279 19.60 1.58 12.84
N CYS A 280 18.85 2.08 11.84
CA CYS A 280 19.29 2.02 10.44
C CYS A 280 20.16 3.18 9.95
N SER A 281 20.09 4.36 10.60
CA SER A 281 20.73 5.60 10.12
C SER A 281 21.99 6.00 10.89
N GLY A 282 22.25 5.42 12.07
CA GLY A 282 23.27 5.89 13.02
C GLY A 282 24.72 5.46 12.79
N ARG A 283 25.02 4.52 11.89
CA ARG A 283 26.37 3.97 11.71
C ARG A 283 26.91 4.19 10.29
N GLY A 284 27.50 5.37 10.07
CA GLY A 284 28.31 5.63 8.89
C GLY A 284 29.55 4.73 8.88
N SER A 285 29.79 4.04 7.75
CA SER A 285 30.96 3.18 7.51
C SER A 285 31.14 2.01 8.49
N ALA A 286 30.12 1.16 8.61
CA ALA A 286 30.28 -0.14 9.25
C ALA A 286 30.94 -1.15 8.28
N SER A 287 31.86 -1.96 8.80
CA SER A 287 32.27 -3.21 8.14
C SER A 287 31.05 -4.11 7.86
N SER A 288 31.18 -5.10 6.97
CA SER A 288 30.10 -6.06 6.68
C SER A 288 29.46 -6.64 7.96
N LEU A 289 30.29 -6.95 8.97
CA LEU A 289 29.84 -7.44 10.28
C LEU A 289 28.97 -6.42 11.03
N GLY A 290 29.39 -5.16 11.08
CA GLY A 290 28.62 -4.11 11.77
C GLY A 290 27.29 -3.77 11.07
N SER A 291 27.17 -4.07 9.77
CA SER A 291 25.91 -3.96 9.04
C SER A 291 24.93 -5.09 9.40
N VAL A 292 25.44 -6.31 9.58
CA VAL A 292 24.62 -7.48 10.00
C VAL A 292 24.02 -7.24 11.39
N GLU A 293 24.84 -6.82 12.36
CA GLU A 293 24.39 -6.53 13.73
C GLU A 293 23.33 -5.43 13.76
N CYS A 294 23.58 -4.32 13.07
CA CYS A 294 22.67 -3.19 12.95
C CYS A 294 21.29 -3.58 12.39
N LEU A 295 21.27 -4.39 11.33
CA LEU A 295 20.01 -4.86 10.73
C LEU A 295 19.29 -5.88 11.62
N ALA A 296 20.04 -6.73 12.33
CA ALA A 296 19.48 -7.68 13.29
C ALA A 296 18.88 -6.97 14.51
N GLU A 297 19.55 -5.95 15.05
CA GLU A 297 19.04 -5.10 16.13
C GLU A 297 17.77 -4.36 15.71
N ALA A 298 17.76 -3.80 14.50
CA ALA A 298 16.58 -3.16 13.93
C ALA A 298 15.39 -4.13 13.84
N GLU A 299 15.61 -5.34 13.30
CA GLU A 299 14.55 -6.34 13.18
C GLU A 299 14.05 -6.82 14.55
N ALA A 300 14.96 -7.10 15.48
CA ALA A 300 14.62 -7.52 16.83
C ALA A 300 13.78 -6.46 17.54
N ALA A 301 14.12 -5.18 17.39
CA ALA A 301 13.37 -4.07 17.96
C ALA A 301 11.95 -3.92 17.35
N LEU A 302 11.78 -4.27 16.06
CA LEU A 302 10.47 -4.30 15.39
C LEU A 302 9.67 -5.59 15.68
N ALA A 303 10.34 -6.69 16.03
CA ALA A 303 9.71 -7.99 16.29
C ALA A 303 9.01 -8.04 17.66
N VAL A 304 9.35 -7.14 18.58
CA VAL A 304 8.70 -7.04 19.90
C VAL A 304 7.19 -6.85 19.73
N PRO A 305 6.35 -7.66 20.41
CA PRO A 305 4.90 -7.47 20.43
C PRO A 305 4.57 -6.06 20.95
N SER A 306 3.65 -5.36 20.30
CA SER A 306 3.18 -4.07 20.81
C SER A 306 2.52 -4.27 22.19
N PRO A 307 2.66 -3.31 23.13
CA PRO A 307 1.88 -3.32 24.36
C PRO A 307 0.39 -3.42 24.01
N GLY A 308 -0.36 -4.18 24.80
CA GLY A 308 -1.75 -4.55 24.50
C GLY A 308 -2.60 -3.34 24.16
N GLN A 309 -3.08 -3.27 22.92
CA GLN A 309 -4.07 -2.28 22.54
C GLN A 309 -5.43 -2.73 23.06
N GLU A 310 -5.93 -1.98 24.03
CA GLU A 310 -7.33 -2.07 24.46
C GLU A 310 -8.23 -1.51 23.34
N GLY A 311 -9.21 -2.30 22.94
CA GLY A 311 -10.07 -2.00 21.79
C GLY A 311 -9.62 -2.77 20.54
N GLY A 312 -10.57 -3.46 19.92
CA GLY A 312 -10.32 -4.39 18.81
C GLY A 312 -9.76 -3.75 17.52
N PRO A 313 -9.95 -4.41 16.36
CA PRO A 313 -9.47 -3.93 15.08
C PRO A 313 -9.85 -2.47 14.81
N SER A 314 -8.89 -1.66 14.37
CA SER A 314 -9.08 -0.24 14.07
C SER A 314 -8.15 0.21 12.95
N THR A 315 -8.48 1.31 12.27
CA THR A 315 -7.64 1.91 11.22
C THR A 315 -6.23 2.21 11.70
N ARG A 316 -6.07 2.77 12.91
CA ARG A 316 -4.76 3.07 13.51
C ARG A 316 -3.90 1.82 13.71
N LEU A 317 -4.50 0.72 14.19
CA LEU A 317 -3.80 -0.55 14.39
C LEU A 317 -3.44 -1.20 13.04
N ALA A 318 -4.33 -1.08 12.06
CA ALA A 318 -4.05 -1.55 10.71
C ALA A 318 -2.85 -0.82 10.09
N ASP A 319 -2.77 0.52 10.23
CA ASP A 319 -1.60 1.30 9.79
C ASP A 319 -0.31 0.81 10.46
N TYR A 320 -0.34 0.68 11.79
CA TYR A 320 0.81 0.21 12.57
C TYR A 320 1.29 -1.18 12.10
N CYS A 321 0.40 -2.16 12.04
CA CYS A 321 0.74 -3.53 11.66
C CYS A 321 1.28 -3.61 10.23
N ILE A 322 0.63 -2.93 9.27
CA ILE A 322 1.09 -2.89 7.87
C ILE A 322 2.47 -2.23 7.78
N THR A 323 2.65 -1.09 8.46
CA THR A 323 3.91 -0.35 8.45
C THR A 323 5.04 -1.16 9.08
N LYS A 324 4.78 -1.87 10.19
CA LYS A 324 5.77 -2.72 10.87
C LYS A 324 6.28 -3.84 9.95
N GLU A 325 5.38 -4.60 9.33
CA GLU A 325 5.78 -5.70 8.44
C GLU A 325 6.46 -5.19 7.17
N TRP A 326 6.05 -4.03 6.67
CA TRP A 326 6.73 -3.36 5.58
C TRP A 326 8.16 -2.93 5.95
N MET A 327 8.37 -2.32 7.12
CA MET A 327 9.72 -1.97 7.59
C MET A 327 10.62 -3.18 7.72
N ARG A 328 10.12 -4.31 8.25
CA ARG A 328 10.87 -5.58 8.29
C ARG A 328 11.27 -6.03 6.89
N THR A 329 10.40 -5.87 5.90
CA THR A 329 10.73 -6.13 4.48
C THR A 329 11.82 -5.18 3.97
N MET A 330 11.79 -3.89 4.33
CA MET A 330 12.83 -2.93 3.94
C MET A 330 14.20 -3.28 4.54
N ILE A 331 14.26 -3.72 5.81
CA ILE A 331 15.50 -4.19 6.45
C ILE A 331 16.07 -5.38 5.66
N TRP A 332 15.22 -6.35 5.32
CA TRP A 332 15.62 -7.51 4.53
C TRP A 332 16.10 -7.13 3.13
N GLN A 333 15.41 -6.23 2.44
CA GLN A 333 15.84 -5.75 1.13
C GLN A 333 17.18 -5.00 1.19
N LYS A 334 17.46 -4.28 2.29
CA LYS A 334 18.77 -3.66 2.53
C LYS A 334 19.85 -4.72 2.72
N ALA A 335 19.59 -5.78 3.49
CA ALA A 335 20.50 -6.92 3.63
C ALA A 335 20.78 -7.61 2.28
N LEU A 336 19.74 -7.79 1.46
CA LEU A 336 19.84 -8.33 0.10
C LEU A 336 20.71 -7.44 -0.80
N ALA A 337 20.47 -6.12 -0.81
CA ALA A 337 21.23 -5.17 -1.62
C ALA A 337 22.72 -5.13 -1.24
N GLN A 338 23.03 -5.35 0.04
CA GLN A 338 24.39 -5.46 0.56
C GLN A 338 25.02 -6.86 0.41
N ARG A 339 24.30 -7.82 -0.20
CA ARG A 339 24.72 -9.22 -0.40
C ARG A 339 25.06 -9.95 0.90
N LEU A 340 24.32 -9.66 1.97
CA LEU A 340 24.53 -10.25 3.30
C LEU A 340 23.77 -11.57 3.51
N LEU A 341 22.94 -11.99 2.55
CA LEU A 341 22.11 -13.18 2.71
C LEU A 341 22.89 -14.48 2.52
N SER A 342 22.59 -15.47 3.36
CA SER A 342 23.09 -16.83 3.24
C SER A 342 22.01 -17.84 3.62
N SER A 343 21.88 -18.93 2.86
CA SER A 343 20.98 -20.05 3.20
C SER A 343 21.40 -20.80 4.47
N THR A 344 22.63 -20.62 4.95
CA THR A 344 23.16 -21.25 6.18
C THR A 344 23.25 -20.28 7.36
N SER A 345 22.76 -19.04 7.20
CA SER A 345 22.74 -18.07 8.31
C SER A 345 21.87 -18.57 9.47
N CYS A 346 22.32 -18.34 10.71
CA CYS A 346 21.52 -18.58 11.91
C CYS A 346 20.43 -17.51 12.13
N LEU A 347 20.64 -16.30 11.58
CA LEU A 347 19.68 -15.21 11.64
C LEU A 347 18.67 -15.35 10.50
N GLU A 348 17.38 -15.52 10.82
CA GLU A 348 16.33 -15.72 9.82
C GLU A 348 16.24 -14.53 8.85
N LEU A 349 16.40 -13.30 9.36
CA LEU A 349 16.51 -12.04 8.58
C LEU A 349 17.58 -12.10 7.47
N MET A 350 18.64 -12.89 7.64
CA MET A 350 19.73 -12.99 6.67
C MET A 350 19.53 -14.19 5.72
N THR A 351 18.31 -14.68 5.57
CA THR A 351 17.98 -15.80 4.68
C THR A 351 16.94 -15.39 3.63
N PHE A 352 16.83 -16.16 2.54
CA PHE A 352 15.74 -16.03 1.56
C PHE A 352 14.37 -16.51 2.08
N ARG A 353 14.31 -17.03 3.32
CA ARG A 353 13.06 -17.49 3.95
C ARG A 353 12.33 -16.36 4.68
N PHE A 354 13.04 -15.28 5.03
CA PHE A 354 12.47 -14.20 5.83
C PHE A 354 11.22 -13.56 5.24
N PRO A 355 11.08 -13.32 3.91
CA PRO A 355 9.84 -12.79 3.36
C PRO A 355 8.61 -13.69 3.59
N ALA A 356 8.79 -15.00 3.77
CA ALA A 356 7.68 -15.88 4.17
C ALA A 356 7.24 -15.65 5.62
N VAL A 357 8.18 -15.33 6.52
CA VAL A 357 7.91 -14.98 7.92
C VAL A 357 7.11 -13.69 8.00
N VAL A 358 7.57 -12.66 7.28
CA VAL A 358 6.92 -11.35 7.21
C VAL A 358 5.55 -11.48 6.53
N GLY A 359 5.46 -12.21 5.42
CA GLY A 359 4.20 -12.47 4.73
C GLY A 359 3.16 -13.19 5.59
N ARG A 360 3.58 -14.19 6.38
CA ARG A 360 2.71 -14.85 7.36
C ARG A 360 2.26 -13.89 8.46
N SER A 361 3.16 -13.05 8.97
CA SER A 361 2.87 -12.07 10.03
C SER A 361 1.89 -10.99 9.56
N LEU A 362 2.09 -10.49 8.33
CA LEU A 362 1.17 -9.56 7.67
C LEU A 362 -0.19 -10.20 7.46
N LEU A 363 -0.25 -11.44 6.98
CA LEU A 363 -1.50 -12.15 6.78
C LEU A 363 -2.26 -12.32 8.11
N GLY A 364 -1.57 -12.73 9.17
CA GLY A 364 -2.16 -12.85 10.51
C GLY A 364 -2.73 -11.51 11.01
N SER A 365 -2.00 -10.41 10.77
CA SER A 365 -2.49 -9.06 11.12
C SER A 365 -3.73 -8.68 10.29
N LEU A 366 -3.69 -8.89 8.98
CA LEU A 366 -4.77 -8.52 8.07
C LEU A 366 -6.06 -9.35 8.25
N GLN A 367 -6.00 -10.52 8.89
CA GLN A 367 -7.19 -11.32 9.17
C GLN A 367 -8.19 -10.60 10.09
N GLY A 368 -7.70 -9.80 11.04
CA GLY A 368 -8.56 -9.06 11.98
C GLY A 368 -9.24 -7.83 11.39
N PHE A 369 -8.76 -7.28 10.26
CA PHE A 369 -9.26 -6.01 9.71
C PHE A 369 -10.31 -6.21 8.62
N THR A 370 -11.31 -5.34 8.65
CA THR A 370 -12.38 -5.20 7.66
C THR A 370 -12.02 -4.18 6.57
N GLU A 371 -12.88 -4.06 5.55
CA GLU A 371 -12.71 -3.04 4.51
C GLU A 371 -12.79 -1.61 5.09
N SER A 372 -13.63 -1.38 6.11
CA SER A 372 -13.75 -0.07 6.77
C SER A 372 -12.50 0.32 7.55
N ASP A 373 -11.72 -0.65 8.05
CA ASP A 373 -10.47 -0.36 8.76
C ASP A 373 -9.34 0.00 7.78
N LEU A 374 -9.34 -0.61 6.59
CA LEU A 374 -8.27 -0.51 5.61
C LEU A 374 -8.50 0.60 4.58
N LEU A 375 -9.74 0.91 4.21
CA LEU A 375 -10.03 1.92 3.20
C LEU A 375 -9.47 3.31 3.56
N PRO A 376 -9.62 3.81 4.80
CA PRO A 376 -9.16 5.15 5.13
C PRO A 376 -7.65 5.32 5.11
N LEU A 377 -6.90 4.22 5.10
CA LEU A 377 -5.44 4.22 4.92
C LEU A 377 -5.01 4.57 3.49
N GLY A 378 -5.88 4.31 2.52
CA GLY A 378 -5.69 4.64 1.11
C GLY A 378 -4.49 3.97 0.45
N ARG A 379 -4.07 4.54 -0.70
CA ARG A 379 -3.13 3.89 -1.64
C ARG A 379 -1.73 3.59 -1.07
N ASP A 380 -1.24 4.37 -0.10
CA ASP A 380 0.13 4.21 0.40
C ASP A 380 0.28 2.92 1.23
N GLN A 381 -0.72 2.58 2.05
CA GLN A 381 -0.68 1.31 2.79
C GLN A 381 -0.90 0.11 1.86
N LEU A 382 -1.64 0.27 0.76
CA LEU A 382 -1.72 -0.73 -0.30
C LEU A 382 -0.35 -0.99 -0.94
N LEU A 383 0.44 0.07 -1.20
CA LEU A 383 1.79 -0.07 -1.75
C LEU A 383 2.71 -0.83 -0.79
N LYS A 384 2.64 -0.55 0.52
CA LYS A 384 3.38 -1.31 1.54
C LYS A 384 3.02 -2.80 1.54
N CYS A 385 1.72 -3.12 1.57
CA CYS A 385 1.24 -4.50 1.47
C CYS A 385 1.67 -5.17 0.16
N PHE A 386 1.63 -4.43 -0.95
CA PHE A 386 2.10 -4.90 -2.26
C PHE A 386 3.59 -5.23 -2.21
N GLU A 387 4.44 -4.39 -1.62
CA GLU A 387 5.87 -4.62 -1.53
C GLU A 387 6.23 -5.87 -0.69
N VAL A 388 5.54 -6.07 0.44
CA VAL A 388 5.68 -7.30 1.25
C VAL A 388 5.31 -8.52 0.41
N THR A 389 4.13 -8.48 -0.23
CA THR A 389 3.61 -9.61 -1.01
C THR A 389 4.45 -9.89 -2.26
N ASN A 390 4.95 -8.83 -2.91
CA ASN A 390 5.83 -8.94 -4.06
C ASN A 390 7.19 -9.54 -3.67
N SER A 391 7.77 -9.12 -2.54
CA SER A 391 9.03 -9.69 -2.04
C SER A 391 8.88 -11.19 -1.71
N LEU A 392 7.74 -11.58 -1.12
CA LEU A 392 7.41 -12.99 -0.93
C LEU A 392 7.32 -13.74 -2.27
N ALA A 393 6.61 -13.20 -3.26
CA ALA A 393 6.53 -13.81 -4.59
C ALA A 393 7.91 -13.98 -5.23
N ASP A 394 8.77 -12.97 -5.13
CA ASP A 394 10.15 -13.00 -5.65
C ASP A 394 10.97 -14.12 -5.02
N THR A 395 10.92 -14.27 -3.69
CA THR A 395 11.65 -15.36 -3.02
C THR A 395 11.14 -16.75 -3.39
N ILE A 396 9.82 -16.93 -3.57
CA ILE A 396 9.23 -18.21 -4.01
C ILE A 396 9.70 -18.56 -5.42
N LEU A 397 9.77 -17.56 -6.32
CA LEU A 397 10.24 -17.75 -7.69
C LEU A 397 11.74 -18.09 -7.75
N LEU A 398 12.55 -17.53 -6.86
CA LEU A 398 14.00 -17.74 -6.80
C LEU A 398 14.40 -19.08 -6.16
N THR A 399 13.70 -19.52 -5.11
CA THR A 399 14.11 -20.70 -4.35
C THR A 399 13.82 -22.03 -5.03
N GLY A 400 12.94 -22.07 -6.04
CA GLY A 400 12.59 -23.28 -6.76
C GLY A 400 11.93 -24.36 -5.87
N SER A 401 11.28 -25.35 -6.49
CA SER A 401 10.66 -26.47 -5.77
C SER A 401 11.71 -27.44 -5.20
N SER A 402 12.53 -27.02 -4.24
CA SER A 402 13.52 -27.88 -3.57
C SER A 402 13.20 -28.03 -2.08
N ALA A 403 12.04 -28.63 -1.80
CA ALA A 403 11.72 -29.25 -0.51
C ALA A 403 10.41 -30.03 -0.65
N VAL A 404 10.48 -31.29 -1.05
CA VAL A 404 9.38 -32.25 -0.85
C VAL A 404 9.41 -32.64 0.64
N HIS A 405 8.90 -31.76 1.50
CA HIS A 405 8.57 -32.14 2.87
C HIS A 405 7.06 -32.39 2.96
N SER A 406 6.74 -33.64 3.24
CA SER A 406 5.40 -34.13 3.56
C SER A 406 4.99 -33.62 4.94
N THR A 407 4.50 -32.39 5.02
CA THR A 407 3.88 -31.88 6.25
C THR A 407 2.60 -31.12 5.92
N LEU A 408 1.58 -31.27 6.77
CA LEU A 408 0.30 -30.55 6.76
C LEU A 408 0.44 -29.04 7.06
N GLN A 409 1.65 -28.48 6.93
CA GLN A 409 1.95 -27.09 7.31
C GLN A 409 1.74 -26.14 6.13
N TRP A 410 1.28 -24.93 6.44
CA TRP A 410 1.14 -23.85 5.48
C TRP A 410 2.50 -23.47 4.88
N ARG A 411 2.56 -23.40 3.55
CA ARG A 411 3.77 -23.07 2.79
C ARG A 411 3.78 -21.59 2.38
N PRO A 412 4.95 -21.03 2.00
CA PRO A 412 5.05 -19.67 1.49
C PRO A 412 4.05 -19.35 0.36
N GLN A 413 3.78 -20.33 -0.52
CA GLN A 413 2.79 -20.23 -1.60
C GLN A 413 1.37 -19.98 -1.09
N ASP A 414 1.00 -20.56 0.05
CA ASP A 414 -0.32 -20.40 0.63
C ASP A 414 -0.49 -19.00 1.21
N PHE A 415 0.55 -18.49 1.89
CA PHE A 415 0.57 -17.11 2.37
C PHE A 415 0.47 -16.12 1.22
N LEU A 416 1.22 -16.36 0.13
CA LEU A 416 1.15 -15.53 -1.08
C LEU A 416 -0.25 -15.50 -1.68
N HIS A 417 -0.88 -16.67 -1.84
CA HIS A 417 -2.24 -16.75 -2.36
C HIS A 417 -3.24 -16.01 -1.46
N ALA A 418 -3.19 -16.24 -0.14
CA ALA A 418 -4.09 -15.61 0.82
C ALA A 418 -3.91 -14.09 0.89
N LEU A 419 -2.67 -13.59 0.87
CA LEU A 419 -2.37 -12.16 0.80
C LEU A 419 -2.92 -11.56 -0.50
N TYR A 420 -2.68 -12.19 -1.65
CA TYR A 420 -3.22 -11.73 -2.93
C TYR A 420 -4.76 -11.62 -2.89
N GLN A 421 -5.46 -12.62 -2.34
CA GLN A 421 -6.91 -12.58 -2.19
C GLN A 421 -7.38 -11.45 -1.27
N LYS A 422 -6.70 -11.24 -0.14
CA LYS A 422 -7.02 -10.16 0.80
C LYS A 422 -6.81 -8.78 0.19
N LEU A 423 -5.79 -8.61 -0.65
CA LEU A 423 -5.45 -7.33 -1.29
C LEU A 423 -6.24 -7.06 -2.57
N LEU A 424 -6.80 -8.09 -3.22
CA LEU A 424 -7.48 -7.98 -4.51
C LEU A 424 -8.56 -6.87 -4.59
N PRO A 425 -9.42 -6.64 -3.58
CA PRO A 425 -10.42 -5.56 -3.63
C PRO A 425 -9.79 -4.17 -3.82
N PHE A 426 -8.64 -3.94 -3.20
CA PHE A 426 -7.89 -2.68 -3.26
C PHE A 426 -7.06 -2.60 -4.54
N LEU A 427 -6.44 -3.70 -4.97
CA LEU A 427 -5.65 -3.74 -6.20
C LEU A 427 -6.47 -3.43 -7.46
N LYS A 428 -7.76 -3.79 -7.50
CA LYS A 428 -8.67 -3.44 -8.62
C LYS A 428 -8.76 -1.94 -8.91
N GLN A 429 -8.33 -1.10 -7.98
CA GLN A 429 -8.31 0.35 -8.09
C GLN A 429 -6.99 0.87 -8.72
N ASP A 430 -5.95 0.04 -8.73
CA ASP A 430 -4.65 0.31 -9.36
C ASP A 430 -4.31 -0.83 -10.35
N PRO A 431 -4.74 -0.71 -11.62
CA PRO A 431 -4.58 -1.77 -12.63
C PRO A 431 -3.12 -2.21 -12.84
N MET A 432 -2.16 -1.30 -12.60
CA MET A 432 -0.74 -1.61 -12.72
C MET A 432 -0.29 -2.55 -11.61
N LEU A 433 -0.59 -2.23 -10.35
CA LEU A 433 -0.26 -3.09 -9.21
C LEU A 433 -1.00 -4.43 -9.30
N GLU A 434 -2.28 -4.41 -9.71
CA GLU A 434 -3.07 -5.63 -9.92
C GLU A 434 -2.43 -6.52 -10.99
N ALA A 435 -2.02 -5.94 -12.13
CA ALA A 435 -1.36 -6.69 -13.20
C ALA A 435 -0.06 -7.34 -12.75
N LEU A 436 0.79 -6.57 -12.07
CA LEU A 436 2.09 -7.02 -11.61
C LEU A 436 1.97 -8.14 -10.57
N LEU A 437 1.16 -7.93 -9.53
CA LEU A 437 1.02 -8.94 -8.47
C LEU A 437 0.32 -10.20 -8.96
N ARG A 438 -0.70 -10.06 -9.81
CA ARG A 438 -1.43 -11.21 -10.37
C ARG A 438 -0.50 -12.07 -11.23
N ALA A 439 0.30 -11.45 -12.10
CA ALA A 439 1.23 -12.18 -12.97
C ALA A 439 2.25 -12.97 -12.14
N LYS A 440 2.91 -12.31 -11.19
CA LYS A 440 3.88 -12.95 -10.28
C LYS A 440 3.26 -14.04 -9.42
N THR A 441 2.08 -13.78 -8.86
CA THR A 441 1.36 -14.77 -8.03
C THR A 441 1.01 -16.01 -8.86
N ALA A 442 0.50 -15.82 -10.08
CA ALA A 442 0.19 -16.93 -10.98
C ALA A 442 1.45 -17.75 -11.31
N GLU A 443 2.56 -17.09 -11.66
CA GLU A 443 3.82 -17.77 -11.96
C GLU A 443 4.36 -18.57 -10.75
N ALA A 444 4.34 -17.95 -9.57
CA ALA A 444 4.82 -18.56 -8.33
C ALA A 444 3.98 -19.80 -7.93
N LEU A 445 2.66 -19.73 -8.12
CA LEU A 445 1.75 -20.82 -7.81
C LEU A 445 1.79 -21.96 -8.84
N VAL A 446 2.03 -21.67 -10.12
CA VAL A 446 2.21 -22.70 -11.16
C VAL A 446 3.50 -23.49 -10.95
N LYS A 447 4.57 -22.83 -10.49
CA LYS A 447 5.85 -23.48 -10.16
C LYS A 447 5.84 -24.23 -8.82
N ALA A 448 4.75 -24.14 -8.06
CA ALA A 448 4.62 -24.77 -6.75
C ALA A 448 4.58 -26.30 -6.87
N PRO A 449 5.22 -27.04 -5.95
CA PRO A 449 5.19 -28.49 -5.99
C PRO A 449 3.79 -28.98 -5.61
N ALA A 450 3.30 -30.00 -6.31
CA ALA A 450 1.99 -30.59 -6.06
C ALA A 450 1.87 -31.04 -4.59
N ARG A 451 0.73 -30.74 -3.95
CA ARG A 451 0.38 -31.31 -2.65
C ARG A 451 0.00 -32.79 -2.87
N LEU A 452 1.00 -33.65 -2.99
CA LEU A 452 0.75 -35.09 -2.87
C LEU A 452 0.40 -35.33 -1.39
N LEU A 453 -0.90 -35.41 -1.10
CA LEU A 453 -1.37 -36.06 0.11
C LEU A 453 -0.89 -37.50 0.00
N GLY A 454 0.16 -37.84 0.75
CA GLY A 454 0.54 -39.23 0.96
C GLY A 454 -0.60 -39.91 1.70
N LEU A 455 -1.61 -40.40 0.96
CA LEU A 455 -2.40 -41.52 1.43
C LEU A 455 -1.38 -42.62 1.68
N GLY A 456 -1.17 -42.94 2.95
CA GLY A 456 -0.25 -43.98 3.38
C GLY A 456 -0.69 -45.33 2.84
N TYR A 457 -0.33 -45.62 1.59
CA TYR A 457 -0.16 -46.98 1.13
C TYR A 457 1.28 -47.34 1.41
N GLY A 458 1.46 -48.19 2.43
CA GLY A 458 2.75 -48.63 2.92
C GLY A 458 3.62 -49.14 1.78
N HIS A 459 4.62 -48.34 1.40
CA HIS A 459 5.74 -48.82 0.62
C HIS A 459 6.81 -49.30 1.59
N ASN A 460 6.50 -50.41 2.28
CA ASN A 460 7.52 -51.17 2.98
C ASN A 460 7.86 -52.39 2.12
N ARG A 461 9.16 -52.52 1.81
CA ARG A 461 9.81 -53.60 1.04
C ARG A 461 9.50 -53.66 -0.45
N ARG A 462 10.29 -52.95 -1.27
CA ARG A 462 10.85 -53.52 -2.53
C ARG A 462 11.96 -52.71 -3.20
N THR A 463 12.24 -51.48 -2.78
CA THR A 463 13.35 -50.68 -3.36
C THR A 463 14.72 -50.89 -2.70
N GLY A 464 14.81 -51.69 -1.64
CA GLY A 464 16.09 -52.08 -1.01
C GLY A 464 16.70 -53.40 -1.53
N GLN A 465 16.03 -54.11 -2.45
CA GLN A 465 16.46 -55.43 -2.94
C GLN A 465 16.99 -55.44 -4.39
N ILE A 466 16.86 -54.33 -5.13
CA ILE A 466 17.36 -54.26 -6.51
C ILE A 466 18.81 -53.75 -6.56
N LEU A 467 19.26 -52.97 -5.57
CA LEU A 467 20.66 -52.51 -5.50
C LEU A 467 21.63 -53.48 -4.80
N ARG A 468 21.14 -54.56 -4.18
CA ARG A 468 22.00 -55.59 -3.55
C ARG A 468 22.27 -56.80 -4.45
N ARG A 469 21.44 -57.04 -5.48
CA ARG A 469 21.63 -58.16 -6.42
C ARG A 469 22.62 -57.88 -7.55
N GLN A 470 23.03 -56.62 -7.77
CA GLN A 470 24.03 -56.28 -8.79
C GLN A 470 25.47 -56.24 -8.26
N THR A 471 25.67 -56.38 -6.94
CA THR A 471 27.01 -56.44 -6.33
C THR A 471 27.45 -57.86 -5.95
N GLU A 472 26.59 -58.87 -6.08
CA GLU A 472 26.95 -60.28 -5.76
C GLU A 472 27.18 -61.14 -7.02
N GLU A 473 26.75 -60.72 -8.22
CA GLU A 473 27.00 -61.47 -9.49
C GLU A 473 28.32 -61.08 -10.19
N SER A 474 29.18 -60.26 -9.56
CA SER A 474 30.48 -59.86 -10.13
C SER A 474 31.70 -60.53 -9.49
N GLU A 475 31.51 -61.39 -8.47
CA GLU A 475 32.63 -62.04 -7.74
C GLU A 475 32.74 -63.56 -7.95
N GLU A 476 31.92 -64.19 -8.78
CA GLU A 476 31.97 -65.65 -9.03
C GLU A 476 32.59 -66.08 -10.38
N ALA A 477 33.32 -65.19 -11.06
CA ALA A 477 34.03 -65.52 -12.31
C ALA A 477 35.54 -65.26 -12.21
N ASN A 478 36.23 -65.96 -11.30
CA ASN A 478 37.64 -66.31 -11.49
C ASN A 478 38.11 -67.29 -10.40
N MET A 479 37.98 -68.60 -10.66
CA MET A 479 38.63 -69.65 -9.88
C MET A 479 38.82 -70.90 -10.75
N GLU A 480 39.86 -70.90 -11.60
CA GLU A 480 40.60 -72.11 -11.97
C GLU A 480 42.10 -71.77 -11.97
N GLY A 481 42.87 -72.48 -11.15
CA GLY A 481 44.34 -72.37 -11.07
C GLY A 481 45.04 -73.08 -12.23
N PRO A 482 46.41 -73.13 -12.26
CA PRO A 482 47.07 -74.02 -11.31
C PRO A 482 48.50 -73.64 -10.83
N LEU A 483 48.85 -74.23 -9.68
CA LEU A 483 50.14 -74.83 -9.26
C LEU A 483 51.44 -74.00 -9.09
N THR A 484 52.05 -74.31 -7.93
CA THR A 484 53.49 -74.35 -7.56
C THR A 484 54.15 -73.13 -6.86
N THR A 485 54.35 -73.30 -5.56
CA THR A 485 55.44 -72.72 -4.73
C THR A 485 56.78 -73.42 -5.03
N PRO A 486 57.97 -73.07 -4.46
CA PRO A 486 58.30 -72.01 -3.48
C PRO A 486 59.59 -71.21 -3.76
N ARG A 487 59.84 -70.10 -3.05
CA ARG A 487 61.00 -69.89 -2.14
C ARG A 487 61.23 -68.43 -1.74
N ARG A 488 61.47 -68.25 -0.43
CA ARG A 488 62.13 -67.13 0.26
C ARG A 488 63.35 -66.60 -0.48
N ILE A 489 63.53 -65.27 -0.51
CA ILE A 489 64.79 -64.56 -0.20
C ILE A 489 64.44 -63.20 0.45
N ASP A 490 65.29 -62.82 1.41
CA ASP A 490 65.25 -61.70 2.34
C ASP A 490 65.51 -60.29 1.76
N SER A 491 65.09 -59.28 2.54
CA SER A 491 65.87 -58.09 2.97
C SER A 491 66.06 -56.85 2.07
N VAL A 492 66.01 -55.69 2.77
CA VAL A 492 66.56 -54.33 2.51
C VAL A 492 65.89 -53.55 1.34
N ILE A 493 65.44 -52.30 1.44
CA ILE A 493 65.80 -51.08 2.21
C ILE A 493 64.53 -50.32 2.57
#